data_AF-A0ABD0Y4M5-F1
#
_entry.id   AF-A0ABD0Y4M5-F1
#
_cell.length_a   1.000
_cell.length_b   1.000
_cell.length_c   1.000
_cell.angle_alpha   90.00
_cell.angle_beta   90.00
_cell.angle_gamma   90.00
#
_symmetry.space_group_name_H-M   'P 1'
#
loop_
_entity.id
_entity.type
_entity.pdbx_description
1 polymer ?
#
loop_
_entity_poly.entity_id
_entity_poly.type
_entity_poly.pdbx_seq_one_letter_code
_entity_poly.pdbx_strand_id
1 'polypeptide(L)'
;MKYNNEIVQKIKENGFGIIRKRQVILSPEEVSEFYKEHYGKPWFPQFVIKMSNKPMLALCISKCNAVDDFKTLIGPPKVSDARKLYPLSLRAIYGLKGDKSTNAIHGSKTLAKAEEELHFFFARMITKPIRAESLNLNFLKEQVNSVILEGLSEVCRIKPEDPVIWFANWLLENNPKKPKMPPEISHCPYTLDELLPN
;
A
#
# COMPACT_ATOMS: atom_id res chain seq x y z
N MET A 1 -17.67 -0.14 12.43
CA MET A 1 -17.75 0.58 11.13
C MET A 1 -19.17 1.12 10.93
N LYS A 2 -19.55 2.23 11.58
CA LYS A 2 -20.95 2.68 11.57
C LYS A 2 -21.35 3.42 10.27
N TYR A 3 -20.42 4.15 9.66
CA TYR A 3 -20.73 5.12 8.60
C TYR A 3 -20.12 4.80 7.22
N ASN A 4 -19.53 3.60 7.03
CA ASN A 4 -18.80 3.28 5.80
C ASN A 4 -19.66 3.42 4.54
N ASN A 5 -20.89 2.90 4.58
CA ASN A 5 -21.79 2.94 3.42
C ASN A 5 -22.21 4.38 3.09
N GLU A 6 -22.54 5.18 4.11
CA GLU A 6 -22.90 6.60 3.94
C GLU A 6 -21.73 7.42 3.39
N ILE A 7 -20.52 7.21 3.92
CA ILE A 7 -19.31 7.89 3.44
C ILE A 7 -19.04 7.52 1.99
N VAL A 8 -19.09 6.24 1.63
CA VAL A 8 -18.89 5.79 0.24
C VAL A 8 -19.95 6.39 -0.69
N GLN A 9 -21.19 6.49 -0.23
CA GLN A 9 -22.27 7.10 -0.99
C GLN A 9 -22.02 8.60 -1.19
N LYS A 10 -21.61 9.34 -0.15
CA LYS A 10 -21.24 10.76 -0.26
C LYS A 10 -20.08 11.00 -1.20
N ILE A 11 -19.10 10.09 -1.23
CA ILE A 11 -17.98 10.15 -2.18
C ILE A 11 -18.51 10.06 -3.62
N LYS A 12 -19.40 9.10 -3.91
CA LYS A 12 -20.02 8.96 -5.24
C LYS A 12 -20.86 10.18 -5.62
N GLU A 13 -21.67 10.70 -4.69
CA GLU A 13 -22.49 11.90 -4.90
C GLU A 13 -21.65 13.14 -5.24
N ASN A 14 -20.39 13.19 -4.80
CA ASN A 14 -19.44 14.26 -5.14
C ASN A 14 -18.65 14.00 -6.44
N GLY A 15 -19.12 13.08 -7.28
CA GLY A 15 -18.60 12.82 -8.62
C GLY A 15 -17.33 11.96 -8.66
N PHE A 16 -17.01 11.25 -7.58
CA PHE A 16 -15.90 10.29 -7.57
C PHE A 16 -16.36 8.91 -8.03
N GLY A 17 -15.60 8.29 -8.92
CA GLY A 17 -15.68 6.87 -9.21
C GLY A 17 -15.00 6.04 -8.11
N ILE A 18 -15.57 4.88 -7.77
CA ILE A 18 -14.92 3.89 -6.89
C ILE A 18 -14.35 2.80 -7.80
N ILE A 19 -13.03 2.76 -7.95
CA ILE A 19 -12.34 1.81 -8.84
C ILE A 19 -12.10 0.48 -8.14
N ARG A 20 -11.65 0.52 -6.88
CA ARG A 20 -11.48 -0.67 -6.03
C ARG A 20 -11.85 -0.35 -4.58
N LYS A 21 -12.29 -1.38 -3.87
CA LYS A 21 -12.51 -1.35 -2.42
C LYS A 21 -11.99 -2.63 -1.79
N ARG A 22 -11.41 -2.55 -0.59
CA ARG A 22 -10.94 -3.71 0.17
C ARG A 22 -11.14 -3.46 1.66
N GLN A 23 -11.73 -4.43 2.35
CA GLN A 23 -11.76 -4.42 3.81
C GLN A 23 -10.43 -5.00 4.31
N VAL A 24 -9.80 -4.31 5.25
CA VAL A 24 -8.48 -4.66 5.77
C VAL A 24 -8.47 -4.55 7.29
N ILE A 25 -7.60 -5.32 7.93
CA ILE A 25 -7.25 -5.19 9.34
C ILE A 25 -5.73 -5.11 9.34
N LEU A 26 -5.18 -3.98 9.80
CA LEU A 26 -3.74 -3.75 9.75
C LEU A 26 -3.07 -4.13 11.07
N SER A 27 -1.91 -4.79 11.00
CA SER A 27 -1.05 -5.03 12.16
C SER A 27 -0.37 -3.74 12.64
N PRO A 28 0.19 -3.71 13.86
CA PRO A 28 1.01 -2.59 14.34
C PRO A 28 2.18 -2.24 13.41
N GLU A 29 2.81 -3.23 12.81
CA GLU A 29 3.91 -3.07 11.88
C GLU A 29 3.43 -2.43 10.58
N GLU A 30 2.30 -2.91 10.04
CA GLU A 30 1.69 -2.35 8.82
C GLU A 30 1.21 -0.91 9.02
N VAL A 31 0.59 -0.61 10.16
CA VAL A 31 0.19 0.78 10.51
C VAL A 31 1.43 1.66 10.66
N SER A 32 2.48 1.15 11.28
CA SER A 32 3.74 1.89 11.44
C SER A 32 4.35 2.22 10.09
N GLU A 33 4.47 1.23 9.20
CA GLU A 33 5.02 1.42 7.85
C GLU A 33 4.16 2.39 7.02
N PHE A 34 2.84 2.26 7.06
CA PHE A 34 1.93 3.15 6.33
C PHE A 34 2.06 4.61 6.78
N TYR A 35 2.30 4.85 8.08
CA TYR A 35 2.46 6.18 8.66
C TYR A 35 3.90 6.55 9.02
N LYS A 36 4.90 5.96 8.35
CA LYS A 36 6.33 6.13 8.67
C LYS A 36 6.85 7.56 8.70
N GLU A 37 6.20 8.49 8.00
CA GLU A 37 6.49 9.94 8.05
C GLU A 37 6.34 10.54 9.46
N HIS A 38 5.67 9.82 10.37
CA HIS A 38 5.42 10.23 11.74
C HIS A 38 6.32 9.52 12.77
N TYR A 39 7.31 8.74 12.32
CA TYR A 39 8.30 8.13 13.21
C TYR A 39 9.00 9.19 14.07
N GLY A 40 9.23 8.83 15.34
CA GLY A 40 9.84 9.71 16.34
C GLY A 40 8.90 10.78 16.93
N LYS A 41 7.64 10.91 16.47
CA LYS A 41 6.69 11.81 17.13
C LYS A 41 6.20 11.20 18.45
N PRO A 42 6.13 11.96 19.57
CA PRO A 42 5.75 11.41 20.88
C PRO A 42 4.37 10.72 20.91
N TRP A 43 3.44 11.17 20.07
CA TRP A 43 2.08 10.61 19.98
C TRP A 43 1.98 9.38 19.07
N PHE A 44 3.02 9.09 18.28
CA PHE A 44 2.97 8.08 17.23
C PHE A 44 2.78 6.65 17.75
N PRO A 45 3.47 6.18 18.81
CA PRO A 45 3.27 4.83 19.33
C PRO A 45 1.82 4.57 19.78
N GLN A 46 1.22 5.55 20.47
CA GLN A 46 -0.19 5.46 20.89
C GLN A 46 -1.13 5.45 19.69
N PHE A 47 -0.81 6.21 18.64
CA PHE A 47 -1.58 6.21 17.40
C PHE A 47 -1.53 4.84 16.69
N VAL A 48 -0.34 4.22 16.61
CA VAL A 48 -0.17 2.88 16.02
C VAL A 48 -1.04 1.87 16.77
N ILE A 49 -0.91 1.78 18.09
CA ILE A 49 -1.72 0.87 18.93
C ILE A 49 -3.21 1.11 18.68
N LYS A 50 -3.62 2.37 18.60
CA LYS A 50 -5.02 2.73 18.40
C LYS A 50 -5.56 2.32 17.04
N MET A 51 -4.77 2.39 15.97
CA MET A 51 -5.24 2.12 14.60
C MET A 51 -5.09 0.65 14.19
N SER A 52 -4.24 -0.10 14.89
CA SER A 52 -3.98 -1.52 14.62
C SER A 52 -5.16 -2.42 15.01
N ASN A 53 -5.24 -3.58 14.38
CA ASN A 53 -6.22 -4.64 14.64
C ASN A 53 -7.68 -4.17 14.59
N LYS A 54 -7.95 -3.14 13.78
CA LYS A 54 -9.29 -2.61 13.55
C LYS A 54 -9.71 -2.78 12.10
N PRO A 55 -10.98 -3.14 11.84
CA PRO A 55 -11.49 -3.22 10.48
C PRO A 55 -11.55 -1.84 9.86
N MET A 56 -10.86 -1.67 8.72
CA MET A 56 -10.80 -0.47 7.90
C MET A 56 -11.27 -0.77 6.47
N LEU A 57 -11.71 0.25 5.74
CA LEU A 57 -12.09 0.13 4.34
C LEU A 57 -11.12 0.97 3.50
N ALA A 58 -10.25 0.31 2.74
CA ALA A 58 -9.38 0.95 1.76
C ALA A 58 -10.15 1.17 0.46
N LEU A 59 -10.07 2.36 -0.11
CA LEU A 59 -10.74 2.74 -1.35
C LEU A 59 -9.71 3.31 -2.35
N CYS A 60 -9.83 2.88 -3.60
CA CYS A 60 -9.23 3.56 -4.74
C CYS A 60 -10.34 4.34 -5.45
N ILE A 61 -10.16 5.66 -5.52
CA ILE A 61 -11.15 6.57 -6.09
C ILE A 61 -10.58 7.32 -7.28
N SER A 62 -11.44 7.74 -8.21
CA SER A 62 -11.06 8.44 -9.43
C SER A 62 -11.93 9.66 -9.68
N LYS A 63 -11.30 10.76 -10.07
CA LYS A 63 -11.92 12.01 -10.54
C LYS A 63 -10.83 12.86 -11.20
N CYS A 64 -11.20 13.79 -12.07
CA CYS A 64 -10.30 14.90 -12.41
C CYS A 64 -9.95 15.66 -11.10
N ASN A 65 -8.66 15.93 -10.87
CA ASN A 65 -8.16 16.56 -9.64
C ASN A 65 -8.56 15.83 -8.33
N ALA A 66 -8.66 14.49 -8.38
CA ALA A 66 -9.18 13.68 -7.27
C ALA A 66 -8.54 13.98 -5.91
N VAL A 67 -7.23 14.18 -5.83
CA VAL A 67 -6.54 14.40 -4.55
C VAL A 67 -7.02 15.68 -3.86
N ASP A 68 -7.07 16.80 -4.58
CA ASP A 68 -7.43 18.10 -4.01
C ASP A 68 -8.94 18.23 -3.77
N ASP A 69 -9.75 17.72 -4.69
CA ASP A 69 -11.20 17.64 -4.50
C ASP A 69 -11.54 16.76 -3.29
N PHE A 70 -10.84 15.65 -3.09
CA PHE A 70 -11.10 14.75 -1.98
C PHE A 70 -10.66 15.36 -0.66
N LYS A 71 -9.52 16.06 -0.62
CA LYS A 71 -9.08 16.85 0.54
C LYS A 71 -10.12 17.90 0.94
N THR A 72 -10.73 18.55 -0.04
CA THR A 72 -11.79 19.54 0.17
C THR A 72 -13.04 18.87 0.75
N LEU A 73 -13.47 17.74 0.16
CA LEU A 73 -14.61 16.95 0.62
C LEU A 73 -14.45 16.45 2.08
N ILE A 74 -13.27 15.94 2.43
CA ILE A 74 -13.04 15.38 3.78
C ILE A 74 -12.78 16.46 4.83
N GLY A 75 -12.27 17.64 4.43
CA GLY A 75 -11.95 18.74 5.34
C GLY A 75 -10.65 18.52 6.14
N PRO A 76 -10.28 19.46 7.04
CA PRO A 76 -9.01 19.41 7.76
C PRO A 76 -8.94 18.23 8.76
N PRO A 77 -7.73 17.70 9.09
CA PRO A 77 -7.59 16.51 9.92
C PRO A 77 -8.16 16.64 11.33
N LYS A 78 -8.11 17.85 11.91
CA LYS A 78 -8.60 18.14 13.26
C LYS A 78 -10.10 18.40 13.22
N VAL A 79 -10.88 17.49 13.81
CA VAL A 79 -12.35 17.51 13.76
C VAL A 79 -12.96 18.83 14.25
N SER A 80 -12.38 19.46 15.28
CA SER A 80 -12.85 20.77 15.75
C SER A 80 -12.72 21.85 14.68
N ASP A 81 -11.66 21.80 13.89
CA ASP A 81 -11.36 22.80 12.87
C ASP A 81 -12.21 22.51 11.63
N ALA A 82 -12.43 21.22 11.32
CA ALA A 82 -13.35 20.79 10.28
C ALA A 82 -14.77 21.31 10.57
N ARG A 83 -15.28 21.15 11.80
CA ARG A 83 -16.60 21.66 12.18
C ARG A 83 -16.74 23.18 12.11
N LYS A 84 -15.66 23.91 12.40
CA LYS A 84 -15.65 25.38 12.37
C LYS A 84 -15.56 25.94 10.95
N LEU A 85 -14.64 25.39 10.15
CA LEU A 85 -14.28 25.95 8.84
C LEU A 85 -15.05 25.29 7.69
N TYR A 86 -15.37 24.01 7.82
CA TYR A 86 -16.00 23.19 6.77
C TYR A 86 -17.07 22.28 7.39
N PRO A 87 -18.18 22.82 7.94
CA PRO A 87 -19.15 22.08 8.74
C PRO A 87 -19.82 20.91 7.99
N LEU A 88 -19.84 20.96 6.65
CA LEU A 88 -20.39 19.91 5.78
C LEU A 88 -19.34 18.86 5.34
N SER A 89 -18.08 19.01 5.74
CA SER A 89 -17.03 18.05 5.41
C SER A 89 -17.24 16.70 6.11
N LEU A 90 -16.72 15.63 5.51
CA LEU A 90 -16.90 14.28 6.06
C LEU A 90 -16.28 14.14 7.47
N ARG A 91 -15.15 14.80 7.75
CA ARG A 91 -14.55 14.80 9.09
C ARG A 91 -15.38 15.58 10.11
N ALA A 92 -16.09 16.63 9.70
CA ALA A 92 -16.97 17.38 10.59
C ALA A 92 -18.20 16.57 11.01
N ILE A 93 -18.81 15.87 10.05
CA ILE A 93 -20.03 15.07 10.22
C ILE A 93 -19.72 13.76 10.97
N TYR A 94 -18.70 13.01 10.55
CA TYR A 94 -18.46 11.64 11.02
C TYR A 94 -17.33 11.50 12.05
N GLY A 95 -16.48 12.53 12.23
CA GLY A 95 -15.38 12.50 13.18
C GLY A 95 -15.84 12.51 14.64
N LEU A 96 -15.18 11.74 15.51
CA LEU A 96 -15.51 11.69 16.93
C LEU A 96 -15.04 12.96 17.65
N LYS A 97 -15.82 13.45 18.62
CA LYS A 97 -15.43 14.58 19.49
C LYS A 97 -14.28 14.16 20.42
N GLY A 98 -13.33 15.06 20.66
CA GLY A 98 -12.33 14.94 21.72
C GLY A 98 -10.99 14.30 21.33
N ASP A 99 -10.88 13.64 20.17
CA ASP A 99 -9.66 12.92 19.80
C ASP A 99 -9.20 13.25 18.38
N LYS A 100 -7.95 13.73 18.27
CA LYS A 100 -7.31 14.16 17.02
C LYS A 100 -7.10 13.01 16.02
N SER A 101 -7.03 11.76 16.50
CA SER A 101 -6.72 10.58 15.69
C SER A 101 -7.93 9.83 15.13
N THR A 102 -9.15 10.16 15.59
CA THR A 102 -10.40 9.53 15.14
C THR A 102 -11.27 10.50 14.35
N ASN A 103 -10.78 10.88 13.17
CA ASN A 103 -11.48 11.77 12.23
C ASN A 103 -12.26 11.02 11.14
N ALA A 104 -12.48 9.71 11.32
CA ALA A 104 -13.27 8.82 10.45
C ALA A 104 -12.71 8.52 9.04
N ILE A 105 -11.96 9.43 8.42
CA ILE A 105 -11.50 9.25 7.04
C ILE A 105 -10.07 9.80 6.79
N HIS A 106 -9.26 8.97 6.14
CA HIS A 106 -7.93 9.31 5.61
C HIS A 106 -8.02 9.64 4.11
N GLY A 107 -7.17 10.55 3.66
CA GLY A 107 -7.02 10.88 2.25
C GLY A 107 -5.58 11.30 1.97
N SER A 108 -5.04 10.85 0.85
CA SER A 108 -3.67 11.12 0.43
C SER A 108 -3.44 12.63 0.25
N LYS A 109 -2.25 13.11 0.62
CA LYS A 109 -1.94 14.57 0.60
C LYS A 109 -1.55 15.07 -0.79
N THR A 110 -0.90 14.23 -1.59
CA THR A 110 -0.32 14.52 -2.90
C THR A 110 -0.52 13.32 -3.84
N LEU A 111 -0.35 13.52 -5.14
CA LEU A 111 -0.41 12.44 -6.14
C LEU A 111 0.64 11.36 -5.89
N ALA A 112 1.88 11.75 -5.57
CA ALA A 112 2.96 10.81 -5.27
C ALA A 112 2.60 9.93 -4.05
N LYS A 113 2.02 10.53 -3.01
CA LYS A 113 1.57 9.77 -1.83
C LYS A 113 0.37 8.89 -2.12
N ALA A 114 -0.58 9.37 -2.93
CA ALA A 114 -1.70 8.54 -3.38
C ALA A 114 -1.21 7.28 -4.11
N GLU A 115 -0.17 7.41 -4.94
CA GLU A 115 0.43 6.27 -5.63
C GLU A 115 1.08 5.27 -4.65
N GLU A 116 1.90 5.73 -3.71
CA GLU A 116 2.51 4.87 -2.68
C GLU A 116 1.44 4.16 -1.83
N GLU A 117 0.45 4.90 -1.35
CA GLU A 117 -0.65 4.38 -0.52
C GLU A 117 -1.53 3.38 -1.32
N LEU A 118 -1.75 3.62 -2.61
CA LEU A 118 -2.47 2.67 -3.48
C LEU A 118 -1.69 1.37 -3.66
N HIS A 119 -0.38 1.43 -3.87
CA HIS A 119 0.45 0.22 -3.98
C HIS A 119 0.51 -0.55 -2.66
N PHE A 120 0.50 0.15 -1.52
CA PHE A 120 0.43 -0.48 -0.20
C PHE A 120 -0.81 -1.37 -0.06
N PHE A 121 -2.01 -0.87 -0.42
CA PHE A 121 -3.25 -1.64 -0.29
C PHE A 121 -3.59 -2.55 -1.49
N PHE A 122 -3.12 -2.17 -2.68
CA PHE A 122 -3.46 -2.77 -3.96
C PHE A 122 -2.20 -3.00 -4.83
N ALA A 123 -1.25 -3.80 -4.35
CA ALA A 123 0.07 -4.03 -4.98
C ALA A 123 0.08 -4.33 -6.49
N ARG A 124 -1.00 -4.90 -7.05
CA ARG A 124 -1.14 -5.20 -8.49
C ARG A 124 -1.87 -4.11 -9.28
N MET A 125 -2.03 -2.90 -8.73
CA MET A 125 -2.70 -1.80 -9.42
C MET A 125 -1.71 -1.06 -10.31
N ILE A 126 -2.05 -0.91 -11.59
CA ILE A 126 -1.31 -0.07 -12.53
C ILE A 126 -1.90 1.34 -12.42
N THR A 127 -1.17 2.26 -11.81
CA THR A 127 -1.63 3.64 -11.54
C THR A 127 -1.09 4.68 -12.51
N LYS A 128 -0.05 4.34 -13.27
CA LYS A 128 0.56 5.21 -14.29
C LYS A 128 0.33 4.64 -15.70
N PRO A 129 0.22 5.50 -16.73
CA PRO A 129 0.38 5.03 -18.10
C PRO A 129 1.75 4.36 -18.27
N ILE A 130 1.84 3.43 -19.22
CA ILE A 130 3.10 2.74 -19.59
C ILE A 130 4.17 3.82 -19.80
N ARG A 131 5.28 3.73 -19.05
CA ARG A 131 6.30 4.79 -18.96
C ARG A 131 6.89 5.10 -20.33
N ALA A 132 7.29 6.37 -20.53
CA ALA A 132 8.12 6.78 -21.66
C ALA A 132 9.39 5.92 -21.74
N GLU A 133 9.80 5.59 -22.97
CA GLU A 133 10.82 4.59 -23.31
C GLU A 133 12.15 4.74 -22.53
N SER A 134 12.56 5.97 -22.24
CA SER A 134 13.80 6.30 -21.53
C SER A 134 13.84 5.82 -20.07
N LEU A 135 12.70 5.83 -19.36
CA LEU A 135 12.61 5.35 -17.97
C LEU A 135 12.65 3.81 -17.88
N ASN A 136 12.27 3.12 -18.96
CA ASN A 136 12.32 1.65 -19.03
C ASN A 136 13.78 1.16 -19.11
N LEU A 137 14.64 1.88 -19.83
CA LEU A 137 16.06 1.52 -19.97
C LEU A 137 16.82 1.62 -18.64
N ASN A 138 16.56 2.64 -17.84
CA ASN A 138 17.20 2.77 -16.52
C ASN A 138 16.75 1.67 -15.57
N PHE A 139 15.44 1.37 -15.54
CA PHE A 139 14.92 0.27 -14.74
C PHE A 139 15.55 -1.08 -15.13
N LEU A 140 15.64 -1.38 -16.43
CA LEU A 140 16.26 -2.61 -16.91
C LEU A 140 17.73 -2.67 -16.49
N LYS A 141 18.50 -1.60 -16.69
CA LYS A 141 19.91 -1.53 -16.30
C LYS A 141 20.14 -1.73 -14.80
N GLU A 142 19.36 -1.05 -13.98
CA GLU A 142 19.58 -1.02 -12.52
C GLU A 142 19.04 -2.27 -11.82
N GLN A 143 17.93 -2.83 -12.30
CA GLN A 143 17.15 -3.82 -11.53
C GLN A 143 17.12 -5.22 -12.15
N VAL A 144 17.44 -5.34 -13.45
CA VAL A 144 17.18 -6.57 -14.21
C VAL A 144 18.44 -7.09 -14.91
N ASN A 145 19.23 -6.21 -15.52
CA ASN A 145 20.29 -6.59 -16.45
C ASN A 145 21.41 -7.42 -15.80
N SER A 146 21.82 -7.10 -14.57
CA SER A 146 22.90 -7.84 -13.90
C SER A 146 22.57 -9.33 -13.75
N VAL A 147 21.38 -9.63 -13.24
CA VAL A 147 20.89 -11.00 -13.01
C VAL A 147 20.62 -11.72 -14.33
N ILE A 148 20.04 -11.02 -15.32
CA ILE A 148 19.81 -11.61 -16.64
C ILE A 148 21.13 -11.96 -17.32
N LEU A 149 22.12 -11.05 -17.31
CA LEU A 149 23.42 -11.28 -17.95
C LEU A 149 24.14 -12.47 -17.32
N GLU A 150 24.10 -12.60 -15.99
CA GLU A 150 24.68 -13.73 -15.28
C GLU A 150 24.02 -15.04 -15.70
N GLY A 151 22.70 -15.14 -15.61
CA GLY A 151 22.02 -16.38 -15.95
C GLY A 151 22.06 -16.72 -17.45
N LEU A 152 22.08 -15.73 -18.35
CA LEU A 152 22.31 -15.96 -19.78
C LEU A 152 23.74 -16.47 -20.05
N SER A 153 24.73 -15.98 -19.30
CA SER A 153 26.10 -16.50 -19.37
C SER A 153 26.15 -17.97 -18.95
N GLU A 154 25.39 -18.33 -17.90
CA GLU A 154 25.28 -19.72 -17.44
C GLU A 154 24.54 -20.62 -18.44
N VAL A 155 23.48 -20.14 -19.09
CA VAL A 155 22.81 -20.86 -20.19
C VAL A 155 23.80 -21.18 -21.30
N CYS A 156 24.59 -20.19 -21.73
CA CYS A 156 25.60 -20.38 -22.78
C CYS A 156 26.70 -21.37 -22.38
N ARG A 157 27.03 -21.45 -21.08
CA ARG A 157 28.04 -22.36 -20.52
C ARG A 157 27.53 -23.80 -20.42
N ILE A 158 26.34 -23.99 -19.86
CA ILE A 158 25.78 -25.32 -19.54
C ILE A 158 25.11 -25.94 -20.78
N LYS A 159 24.54 -25.12 -21.67
CA LYS A 159 23.77 -25.56 -22.86
C LYS A 159 22.71 -26.61 -22.51
N PRO A 160 21.79 -26.29 -21.59
CA PRO A 160 20.70 -27.19 -21.21
C PRO A 160 19.80 -27.53 -22.42
N GLU A 161 19.15 -28.68 -22.36
CA GLU A 161 18.24 -29.16 -23.41
C GLU A 161 17.06 -28.21 -23.65
N ASP A 162 16.51 -27.63 -22.57
CA ASP A 162 15.55 -26.52 -22.64
C ASP A 162 16.13 -25.26 -21.97
N PRO A 163 16.75 -24.36 -22.76
CA PRO A 163 17.32 -23.11 -22.26
C PRO A 163 16.31 -22.17 -21.60
N VAL A 164 15.04 -22.19 -22.02
CA VAL A 164 14.02 -21.25 -21.54
C VAL A 164 13.56 -21.67 -20.15
N ILE A 165 13.18 -22.94 -19.99
CA ILE A 165 12.74 -23.47 -18.69
C ILE A 165 13.91 -23.44 -17.70
N TRP A 166 15.11 -23.84 -18.14
CA TRP A 166 16.29 -23.81 -17.29
C TRP A 166 16.59 -22.40 -16.79
N PHE A 167 16.58 -21.40 -17.68
CA PHE A 167 16.85 -20.02 -17.31
C PHE A 167 15.75 -19.44 -16.40
N ALA A 168 14.48 -19.78 -16.64
CA ALA A 168 13.38 -19.37 -15.78
C ALA A 168 13.56 -19.90 -14.34
N ASN A 169 13.91 -21.18 -14.18
CA ASN A 169 14.19 -21.77 -12.86
C ASN A 169 15.42 -21.12 -12.22
N TRP A 170 16.49 -20.92 -13.00
CA TRP A 170 17.70 -20.24 -12.52
C TRP A 170 17.40 -18.83 -12.00
N LEU A 171 16.56 -18.06 -12.68
CA LEU A 171 16.13 -16.72 -12.25
C LEU A 171 15.32 -16.76 -10.94
N LEU A 172 14.48 -17.78 -10.75
CA LEU A 172 13.72 -17.95 -9.51
C LEU A 172 14.63 -18.25 -8.31
N GLU A 173 15.69 -19.03 -8.54
CA GLU A 173 16.69 -19.39 -7.53
C GLU A 173 17.68 -18.27 -7.24
N ASN A 174 18.00 -17.44 -8.24
CA ASN A 174 19.01 -16.38 -8.13
C ASN A 174 18.42 -14.96 -8.11
N ASN A 175 17.17 -14.84 -7.68
CA ASN A 175 16.53 -13.54 -7.49
C ASN A 175 17.13 -12.80 -6.27
N PRO A 176 17.85 -11.67 -6.45
CA PRO A 176 18.49 -10.95 -5.35
C PRO A 176 17.48 -10.32 -4.37
N LYS A 177 16.20 -10.21 -4.77
CA LYS A 177 15.12 -9.67 -3.94
C LYS A 177 14.38 -10.74 -3.15
N LYS A 178 14.68 -12.02 -3.37
CA LYS A 178 14.11 -13.12 -2.60
C LYS A 178 15.17 -13.64 -1.62
N PRO A 179 14.93 -13.60 -0.30
CA PRO A 179 15.88 -14.15 0.65
C PRO A 179 16.06 -15.65 0.41
N LYS A 180 17.31 -16.10 0.33
CA LYS A 180 17.66 -17.53 0.32
C LYS A 180 17.63 -18.02 1.77
N MET A 181 16.73 -18.95 2.09
CA MET A 181 16.72 -19.56 3.43
C MET A 181 17.95 -20.45 3.61
N PRO A 182 18.66 -20.37 4.75
CA PRO A 182 19.69 -21.34 5.10
C PRO A 182 19.07 -22.76 5.13
N PRO A 183 19.78 -23.79 4.63
CA PRO A 183 19.27 -25.16 4.61
C PRO A 183 18.91 -25.68 6.02
N GLU A 184 19.56 -25.15 7.05
CA GLU A 184 19.35 -25.49 8.47
C GLU A 184 17.96 -25.09 9.01
N ILE A 185 17.29 -24.11 8.40
CA ILE A 185 15.95 -23.65 8.82
C ILE A 185 14.83 -24.32 7.98
N SER A 186 15.19 -25.04 6.90
CA SER A 186 14.23 -25.78 6.07
C SER A 186 13.62 -27.00 6.79
N HIS A 187 14.26 -27.46 7.87
CA HIS A 187 13.82 -28.56 8.73
C HIS A 187 13.16 -28.10 10.02
N CYS A 188 12.57 -26.91 10.06
CA CYS A 188 11.71 -26.55 11.18
C CYS A 188 10.53 -27.55 11.17
N PRO A 189 10.35 -28.38 12.21
CA PRO A 189 9.33 -29.44 12.21
C PRO A 189 7.90 -28.88 12.30
N TYR A 190 7.76 -27.56 12.43
CA TYR A 190 6.49 -26.88 12.49
C TYR A 190 6.25 -26.12 11.19
N THR A 191 5.12 -26.39 10.57
CA THR A 191 4.63 -25.58 9.45
C THR A 191 4.22 -24.20 9.99
N LEU A 192 4.33 -23.15 9.16
CA LEU A 192 3.90 -21.79 9.53
C LEU A 192 2.44 -21.72 10.02
N ASP A 193 1.62 -22.71 9.65
CA ASP A 193 0.22 -22.87 10.08
C ASP A 193 0.08 -23.31 11.55
N GLU A 194 1.10 -23.91 12.16
CA GLU A 194 1.08 -24.37 13.57
C GLU A 194 1.53 -23.30 14.57
N LEU A 195 2.06 -22.17 14.08
CA LEU A 195 2.61 -21.08 14.90
C LEU A 195 1.64 -19.89 15.09
N LEU A 196 0.42 -19.96 14.56
CA LEU A 196 -0.62 -18.95 14.78
C LEU A 196 -1.65 -19.47 15.80
N PRO A 197 -1.88 -18.80 16.94
CA PRO A 197 -2.94 -19.19 17.85
C PRO A 197 -4.32 -18.93 17.22
N ASN A 198 -5.25 -19.87 17.43
CA ASN A 198 -6.67 -19.79 17.06
C ASN A 198 -7.36 -18.51 17.57
#